data_AF-A0A4Q3C5S2-F1
#
_entry.id   AF-A0A4Q3C5S2-F1
#
_cell.length_a   1.000
_cell.length_b   1.000
_cell.length_c   1.000
_cell.angle_alpha   90.00
_cell.angle_beta   90.00
_cell.angle_gamma   90.00
#
_symmetry.space_group_name_H-M   'P 1'
#
loop_
_entity.id
_entity.type
_entity.pdbx_description
1 polymer ?
#
loop_
_entity_poly.entity_id
_entity_poly.type
_entity_poly.pdbx_seq_one_letter_code
_entity_poly.pdbx_strand_id
1 'polypeptide(L)' 'MTNDSTLVTENKGLFSPISQLFFEFYDDGDALLEQLKGNSDVQCIVGKQGLSFGEAQQPGLFAYADGVDTMQFLLSF' A
#
# COMPACT_ATOMS: atom_id res chain seq x y z
N MET A 1 -4.50 20.02 -4.87
CA MET A 1 -5.01 20.57 -3.58
C MET A 1 -3.95 20.37 -2.51
N THR A 2 -3.97 21.07 -1.37
CA THR A 2 -2.97 20.91 -0.29
C THR A 2 -3.66 20.94 1.07
N ASN A 3 -3.09 20.28 2.08
CA ASN A 3 -3.55 20.34 3.48
C ASN A 3 -2.45 20.88 4.42
N ASP A 4 -1.86 22.02 4.06
CA ASP A 4 -0.73 22.72 4.72
C ASP A 4 0.63 21.98 4.70
N SER A 5 0.66 20.65 4.82
CA SER A 5 1.90 19.86 4.85
C SER A 5 2.00 18.79 3.75
N THR A 6 0.88 18.44 3.11
CA THR A 6 0.83 17.43 2.04
C THR A 6 0.20 18.00 0.78
N LEU A 7 0.83 17.73 -0.36
CA LEU A 7 0.31 18.02 -1.70
C LEU A 7 -0.57 16.85 -2.18
N VAL A 8 -1.84 17.14 -2.45
CA VAL A 8 -2.81 16.19 -2.99
C VAL A 8 -2.89 16.37 -4.50
N THR A 9 -2.43 15.38 -5.24
CA THR A 9 -2.26 15.42 -6.71
C THR A 9 -3.02 14.27 -7.36
N GLU A 10 -3.76 14.57 -8.42
CA GLU A 10 -4.39 13.54 -9.23
C GLU A 10 -3.31 12.81 -10.04
N ASN A 11 -3.04 11.56 -9.69
CA ASN A 11 -1.98 10.74 -10.26
C ASN A 11 -2.26 9.26 -9.98
N LYS A 12 -2.05 8.41 -10.98
CA LYS A 12 -2.29 6.96 -10.91
C LYS A 12 -1.12 6.14 -10.36
N GLY A 13 -0.02 6.80 -10.00
CA GLY A 13 1.14 6.14 -9.41
C GLY A 13 0.83 5.55 -8.05
N LEU A 14 1.37 4.38 -7.75
CA LEU A 14 1.21 3.71 -6.45
C LEU A 14 2.06 4.34 -5.34
N PHE A 15 3.17 4.97 -5.71
CA PHE A 15 4.15 5.53 -4.78
C PHE A 15 4.17 7.04 -4.91
N SER A 16 3.72 7.73 -3.86
CA SER A 16 3.84 9.18 -3.77
C SER A 16 5.16 9.61 -3.12
N PRO A 17 5.78 10.69 -3.59
CA PRO A 17 6.93 11.28 -2.91
C PRO A 17 6.58 11.77 -1.49
N ILE A 18 7.62 12.04 -0.69
CA ILE A 18 7.47 12.67 0.63
C ILE A 18 6.62 13.94 0.50
N SER A 19 5.70 14.13 1.45
CA SER A 19 4.75 15.25 1.48
C SER A 19 3.82 15.32 0.26
N GLN A 20 3.59 14.20 -0.44
CA GLN A 20 2.58 14.10 -1.48
C GLN A 20 1.63 12.92 -1.23
N LEU A 21 0.38 13.11 -1.63
CA LEU A 21 -0.67 12.11 -1.66
C LEU A 21 -1.22 12.05 -3.08
N PHE A 22 -1.11 10.89 -3.70
CA PHE A 22 -1.71 10.63 -4.99
C PHE A 22 -3.14 10.14 -4.81
N PHE A 23 -4.03 10.61 -5.68
CA PHE A 23 -5.40 10.12 -5.76
C PHE A 23 -5.81 9.97 -7.23
N GLU A 24 -6.80 9.12 -7.47
CA GLU A 24 -7.50 9.05 -8.76
C GLU A 24 -8.99 8.79 -8.51
N PHE A 25 -9.81 9.17 -9.49
CA PHE A 25 -11.22 8.79 -9.50
C PHE A 25 -11.40 7.42 -10.16
N TYR A 26 -12.35 6.65 -9.66
CA TYR A 26 -12.75 5.36 -10.22
C TYR A 26 -14.27 5.25 -10.25
N ASP A 27 -14.79 4.52 -11.24
CA ASP A 27 -16.23 4.31 -11.41
C ASP A 27 -16.72 3.02 -10.73
N ASP A 28 -15.84 2.00 -10.65
CA ASP A 28 -16.13 0.68 -10.10
C ASP A 28 -15.04 0.28 -9.09
N GLY A 29 -15.43 0.14 -7.82
CA GLY A 29 -14.52 -0.20 -6.74
C GLY A 29 -14.04 -1.66 -6.80
N ASP A 30 -14.87 -2.59 -7.28
CA ASP A 30 -14.51 -4.00 -7.36
C ASP A 30 -13.50 -4.22 -8.50
N ALA A 31 -13.69 -3.55 -9.63
CA ALA A 31 -12.73 -3.56 -10.74
C ALA A 31 -11.37 -2.97 -10.32
N LEU A 32 -11.36 -1.86 -9.56
CA LEU A 32 -10.14 -1.28 -9.01
C LEU A 32 -9.45 -2.25 -8.05
N LEU A 33 -10.20 -2.91 -7.18
CA LEU A 33 -9.65 -3.86 -6.20
C LEU A 33 -8.98 -5.05 -6.90
N GLU A 34 -9.61 -5.61 -7.93
CA GLU A 34 -9.02 -6.68 -8.75
C GLU A 34 -7.71 -6.23 -9.41
N GLN A 35 -7.69 -5.03 -10.00
CA GLN A 35 -6.48 -4.46 -10.59
C GLN A 35 -5.34 -4.32 -9.57
N LEU A 36 -5.64 -3.78 -8.38
CA LEU A 36 -4.65 -3.55 -7.33
C LEU A 36 -4.11 -4.86 -6.76
N LYS A 37 -4.97 -5.87 -6.55
CA LYS A 37 -4.55 -7.22 -6.10
C LYS A 37 -3.66 -7.92 -7.12
N GLY A 38 -3.84 -7.64 -8.41
CA GLY A 38 -3.02 -8.19 -9.48
C GLY A 38 -1.66 -7.50 -9.64
N ASN A 39 -1.39 -6.41 -8.92
CA ASN A 39 -0.16 -5.66 -9.04
C ASN A 39 0.86 -6.06 -7.96
N SER A 40 2.01 -6.60 -8.36
CA SER A 40 3.07 -7.07 -7.46
C SER A 40 3.70 -5.96 -6.61
N ASP A 41 3.57 -4.71 -7.02
CA ASP A 41 4.11 -3.57 -6.27
C ASP A 41 3.20 -3.15 -5.10
N VAL A 42 1.95 -3.66 -5.06
CA VAL A 42 0.99 -3.39 -3.99
C VAL A 42 1.15 -4.43 -2.88
N GLN A 43 1.56 -3.98 -1.71
CA GLN A 43 1.78 -4.85 -0.55
C GLN A 43 0.50 -5.11 0.26
N CYS A 44 -0.35 -4.08 0.40
CA CYS A 44 -1.62 -4.20 1.10
C CYS A 44 -2.59 -3.10 0.67
N ILE A 45 -3.88 -3.33 0.92
CA ILE A 45 -4.96 -2.38 0.68
C ILE A 45 -5.66 -2.15 2.01
N VAL A 46 -5.77 -0.90 2.46
CA VAL A 46 -6.44 -0.53 3.71
C VAL A 46 -7.82 0.04 3.40
N GLY A 47 -8.87 -0.49 4.04
CA GLY A 47 -10.24 -0.06 3.85
C GLY A 47 -11.27 -1.19 4.04
N LYS A 48 -12.52 -0.94 3.68
CA LYS A 48 -13.65 -1.86 3.91
C LYS A 48 -13.45 -3.28 3.33
N GLN A 49 -12.72 -3.39 2.23
CA GLN A 49 -12.47 -4.65 1.50
C GLN A 49 -11.03 -5.16 1.67
N GLY A 50 -10.28 -4.61 2.64
CA GLY A 50 -8.89 -4.96 2.91
C GLY A 50 -8.59 -4.93 4.41
N LEU A 51 -7.38 -4.52 4.76
CA LEU A 51 -6.98 -4.35 6.16
C LEU A 51 -7.79 -3.23 6.82
N SER A 52 -8.03 -3.37 8.11
CA SER A 52 -8.72 -2.33 8.88
C SER A 52 -7.85 -1.07 9.01
N PHE A 53 -8.48 0.10 9.16
CA PHE A 53 -7.74 1.33 9.42
C PHE A 53 -6.85 1.19 10.66
N GLY A 54 -5.58 1.58 10.52
CA GLY A 54 -4.57 1.48 11.58
C GLY A 54 -3.79 0.16 11.60
N GLU A 55 -4.31 -0.90 10.99
CA GLU A 55 -3.68 -2.23 10.99
C GLU A 55 -2.32 -2.25 10.27
N ALA A 56 -2.21 -1.55 9.14
CA ALA A 56 -0.96 -1.43 8.40
C ALA A 56 0.19 -0.77 9.18
N GLN A 57 -0.11 -0.08 10.29
CA GLN A 57 0.91 0.51 11.18
C GLN A 57 1.41 -0.47 12.25
N GLN A 58 0.86 -1.68 12.29
CA GLN A 58 1.18 -2.74 13.24
C GLN A 58 1.61 -4.01 12.50
N PRO A 59 2.71 -3.98 11.72
CA PRO A 59 3.16 -5.17 11.01
C PRO A 59 3.50 -6.29 11.99
N GLY A 60 3.03 -7.50 11.68
CA GLY A 60 3.38 -8.71 12.43
C GLY A 60 4.84 -9.12 12.21
N LEU A 61 5.34 -10.02 13.05
CA LEU A 61 6.74 -10.47 13.02
C LEU A 61 7.19 -11.01 11.65
N PHE A 62 6.26 -11.58 10.88
CA PHE A 62 6.51 -12.19 9.57
C PHE A 62 5.92 -11.38 8.40
N ALA A 63 5.46 -10.14 8.63
CA ALA A 63 4.90 -9.28 7.59
C ALA A 63 6.01 -8.55 6.80
N TYR A 64 6.88 -9.33 6.15
CA TYR A 64 7.99 -8.80 5.37
C TYR A 64 7.49 -8.19 4.05
N ALA A 65 7.97 -6.98 3.76
CA ALA A 65 7.61 -6.17 2.59
C ALA A 65 7.88 -6.88 1.25
N ASP A 66 8.92 -7.70 1.18
CA ASP A 66 9.37 -8.43 0.00
C ASP A 66 8.99 -9.91 0.02
N GLY A 67 8.27 -10.35 1.05
CA GLY A 67 7.93 -11.76 1.26
C GLY A 67 9.12 -12.68 1.57
N VAL A 68 10.31 -12.12 1.82
CA VAL A 68 11.52 -12.90 2.12
C VAL A 68 11.64 -13.11 3.63
N ASP A 69 11.66 -14.37 4.07
CA ASP A 69 11.91 -14.71 5.47
C ASP A 69 13.37 -14.39 5.85
N THR A 70 13.53 -13.22 6.46
CA THR A 70 14.83 -12.71 6.89
C THR A 70 15.46 -13.62 7.95
N MET A 71 14.67 -14.25 8.81
CA MET A 71 15.21 -15.13 9.85
C MET A 71 15.71 -16.44 9.23
N GLN A 72 14.98 -17.01 8.28
CA GLN A 72 15.45 -18.16 7.52
C GLN A 72 16.73 -17.85 6.74
N PHE A 73 16.82 -16.68 6.10
CA PHE A 73 18.04 -16.24 5.42
C PHE A 73 19.24 -16.21 6.38
N LEU A 74 19.09 -15.61 7.56
CA LEU A 74 20.19 -15.49 8.54
C LEU A 74 20.63 -16.84 9.12
N LEU A 75 19.73 -17.82 9.22
CA LEU A 75 20.02 -19.17 9.73
C LEU A 75 20.59 -20.13 8.68
N SER A 76 20.71 -19.70 7.42
CA SER A 76 21.19 -20.53 6.31
C SER A 76 22.70 -20.41 6.08
N PHE A 77 23.42 -19.78 7.01
CA PHE A 77 24.88 -19.67 7.07
C PHE A 77 25.44 -20.58 8.17
#